data_AF-I1BWE1-F1
#
_entry.id   AF-I1BWE1-F1
#
_cell.length_a   1.000
_cell.length_b   1.000
_cell.length_c   1.000
_cell.angle_alpha   90.00
_cell.angle_beta   90.00
_cell.angle_gamma   90.00
#
_symmetry.space_group_name_H-M   'P 1'
#
loop_
_entity.id
_entity.type
_entity.pdbx_description
1 polymer ?
#
loop_
_entity_poly.entity_id
_entity_poly.type
_entity_poly.pdbx_seq_one_letter_code
_entity_poly.pdbx_strand_id
1 'polypeptide(L)'
;MVGIILQFFLSTAIGISRIGIKFLWVTLYRIKKKSTSPQGLIMITSLLTFALFSFTYSITSSLAPGYTHFGSQVYCNHTEGGVRDCSFETDKIFPCDIWAPTEICTPTVTSTLIDRIILNTPTFGFIFYYSQWLFLVTFILGFFINLFKPPQNEEEQGLLDYVDA
;
A
#
# COMPACT_ATOMS: atom_id res chain seq x y z
N MET A 1 4.16 -7.08 -10.05
CA MET A 1 3.93 -5.88 -9.20
C MET A 1 2.65 -5.14 -9.56
N VAL A 2 2.43 -4.75 -10.81
CA VAL A 2 1.21 -4.01 -11.23
C VAL A 2 -0.09 -4.71 -10.85
N GLY A 3 -0.16 -6.05 -11.00
CA GLY A 3 -1.35 -6.82 -10.60
C GLY A 3 -1.67 -6.74 -9.10
N ILE A 4 -0.64 -6.70 -8.23
CA ILE A 4 -0.82 -6.58 -6.77
C ILE A 4 -1.32 -5.18 -6.43
N ILE A 5 -0.77 -4.14 -7.07
CA ILE A 5 -1.19 -2.75 -6.88
C ILE A 5 -2.65 -2.57 -7.31
N LEU A 6 -3.03 -3.11 -8.47
CA LEU A 6 -4.42 -3.09 -8.95
C LEU A 6 -5.36 -3.83 -8.00
N GLN A 7 -4.94 -4.99 -7.48
CA GLN A 7 -5.73 -5.75 -6.53
C GLN A 7 -6.00 -4.94 -5.26
N PHE A 8 -4.99 -4.31 -4.68
CA PHE A 8 -5.14 -3.45 -3.49
C PHE A 8 -6.02 -2.22 -3.78
N PHE A 9 -5.85 -1.61 -4.95
CA PHE A 9 -6.67 -0.45 -5.35
C PHE A 9 -8.14 -0.83 -5.49
N LEU A 10 -8.43 -1.91 -6.22
CA LEU A 10 -9.79 -2.40 -6.44
C LEU A 10 -10.42 -2.90 -5.15
N SER A 11 -9.69 -3.63 -4.30
CA SER A 11 -10.20 -4.11 -3.01
C SER A 11 -10.58 -2.94 -2.10
N THR A 12 -9.77 -1.87 -2.10
CA THR A 12 -10.03 -0.66 -1.31
C THR A 12 -11.23 0.09 -1.84
N ALA A 13 -11.35 0.24 -3.17
CA ALA A 13 -12.50 0.90 -3.80
C ALA A 13 -13.81 0.14 -3.54
N ILE A 14 -13.79 -1.19 -3.67
CA ILE A 14 -14.95 -2.06 -3.39
C ILE A 14 -15.29 -2.02 -1.89
N GLY A 15 -14.28 -2.04 -1.01
CA GLY A 15 -14.46 -1.96 0.43
C GLY A 15 -15.13 -0.65 0.86
N ILE A 16 -14.65 0.49 0.37
CA ILE A 16 -15.27 1.80 0.63
C ILE A 16 -16.70 1.84 0.07
N SER A 17 -16.92 1.28 -1.12
CA SER A 17 -18.25 1.23 -1.75
C SER A 17 -19.26 0.38 -0.96
N ARG A 18 -18.84 -0.78 -0.44
CA ARG A 18 -19.70 -1.71 0.32
C ARG A 18 -19.98 -1.25 1.76
N ILE A 19 -18.97 -0.71 2.45
CA ILE A 19 -19.09 -0.30 3.86
C ILE A 19 -19.75 1.08 4.00
N GLY A 20 -19.51 1.97 3.03
CA GLY A 20 -19.87 3.38 3.11
C GLY A 20 -18.99 4.18 4.08
N ILE A 21 -19.12 5.51 4.09
CA ILE A 21 -18.36 6.37 5.02
C ILE A 21 -19.09 6.41 6.36
N LYS A 22 -18.57 5.67 7.35
CA LYS A 22 -19.00 5.72 8.74
C LYS A 22 -17.91 6.37 9.58
N PHE A 23 -18.21 7.48 10.24
CA PHE A 23 -17.28 8.15 11.14
C PHE A 23 -17.78 7.92 12.57
N LEU A 24 -16.95 7.31 13.45
CA LEU A 24 -17.28 7.07 14.86
C LEU A 24 -18.68 6.45 15.09
N TRP A 25 -19.03 5.39 14.35
CA TRP A 25 -20.36 4.73 14.33
C TRP A 25 -21.51 5.49 13.64
N VAL A 26 -21.36 6.77 13.27
CA VAL A 26 -22.39 7.51 12.54
C VAL A 26 -22.20 7.31 11.04
N THR A 27 -23.26 6.89 10.34
CA THR A 27 -23.26 6.79 8.87
C THR A 27 -23.39 8.20 8.29
N LEU A 28 -22.28 8.76 7.81
CA LEU A 28 -22.24 10.14 7.32
C LEU A 28 -22.81 10.24 5.91
N TYR A 29 -22.39 9.35 5.02
CA TYR A 29 -22.88 9.28 3.65
C TYR A 29 -23.01 7.82 3.20
N ARG A 30 -24.20 7.46 2.71
CA ARG A 30 -24.42 6.21 1.98
C ARG A 30 -24.13 6.42 0.50
N ILE A 31 -23.32 5.55 -0.06
CA ILE A 31 -22.99 5.55 -1.49
C ILE A 31 -24.15 4.87 -2.21
N LYS A 32 -25.06 5.66 -2.79
CA LYS A 32 -26.17 5.13 -3.62
C LYS A 32 -25.95 5.53 -5.07
N LYS A 33 -26.00 4.55 -5.99
CA LYS A 33 -25.85 4.78 -7.43
C LYS A 33 -26.87 5.82 -7.89
N LYS A 34 -26.40 6.93 -8.47
CA LYS A 34 -27.20 8.09 -8.93
C LYS A 34 -27.83 8.99 -7.85
N SER A 35 -27.53 8.81 -6.56
CA SER A 35 -28.10 9.64 -5.47
C SER A 35 -27.07 10.08 -4.43
N THR A 36 -25.77 10.09 -4.77
CA THR A 36 -24.73 10.60 -3.88
C THR A 36 -24.69 12.13 -3.90
N SER A 37 -24.68 12.77 -2.74
CA SER A 37 -24.47 14.23 -2.66
C SER A 37 -23.07 14.60 -3.20
N PRO A 38 -22.91 15.74 -3.88
CA PRO A 38 -21.60 16.16 -4.41
C PRO A 38 -20.54 16.31 -3.30
N GLN A 39 -20.95 16.69 -2.08
CA GLN A 39 -20.08 16.73 -0.91
C GLN A 39 -19.58 15.33 -0.50
N GLY A 40 -20.43 14.30 -0.58
CA GLY A 40 -20.02 12.92 -0.32
C GLY A 40 -18.98 12.42 -1.31
N LEU A 41 -19.06 12.84 -2.58
CA LEU A 41 -18.09 12.47 -3.61
C LEU A 41 -16.68 13.01 -3.27
N ILE A 42 -16.58 14.26 -2.79
CA ILE A 42 -15.31 14.89 -2.39
C ILE A 42 -14.70 14.19 -1.17
N MET A 43 -15.53 13.75 -0.23
CA MET A 43 -15.05 13.00 0.94
C MET A 43 -14.53 11.61 0.56
N ILE A 44 -15.14 10.95 -0.43
CA ILE A 44 -14.64 9.66 -0.94
C ILE A 44 -13.29 9.85 -1.63
N THR A 45 -13.13 10.88 -2.46
CA THR A 45 -11.87 11.13 -3.16
C THR A 45 -10.75 11.52 -2.22
N SER A 46 -11.02 12.30 -1.16
CA SER A 46 -10.02 12.60 -0.14
C SER A 46 -9.59 11.34 0.61
N LEU A 47 -10.53 10.48 1.02
CA LEU A 47 -10.22 9.19 1.67
C LEU A 47 -9.40 8.26 0.76
N LEU A 48 -9.75 8.17 -0.53
CA LEU A 48 -8.97 7.42 -1.51
C LEU A 48 -7.55 8.00 -1.67
N THR A 49 -7.40 9.32 -1.61
CA THR A 49 -6.08 9.97 -1.68
C THR A 49 -5.22 9.63 -0.46
N PHE A 50 -5.81 9.66 0.74
CA PHE A 50 -5.12 9.21 1.95
C PHE A 50 -4.78 7.71 1.91
N ALA A 51 -5.65 6.88 1.36
CA ALA A 51 -5.38 5.46 1.17
C ALA A 51 -4.21 5.23 0.20
N LEU A 52 -4.17 5.95 -0.92
CA LEU A 52 -3.04 5.91 -1.87
C LEU A 52 -1.73 6.33 -1.22
N PHE A 53 -1.73 7.39 -0.41
CA PHE A 53 -0.56 7.79 0.35
C PHE A 53 -0.07 6.67 1.29
N SER A 54 -0.98 6.04 2.03
CA SER A 54 -0.68 4.89 2.89
C SER A 54 -0.13 3.68 2.12
N PHE A 55 -0.60 3.45 0.89
CA PHE A 55 -0.08 2.37 0.04
C PHE A 55 1.33 2.66 -0.48
N THR A 56 1.60 3.89 -0.90
CA THR A 56 2.96 4.30 -1.31
C THR A 56 3.96 4.08 -0.17
N TYR A 57 3.59 4.40 1.07
CA TYR A 57 4.40 4.08 2.25
C TYR A 57 4.63 2.58 2.43
N SER A 58 3.55 1.78 2.34
CA SER A 58 3.61 0.34 2.59
C SER A 58 4.47 -0.39 1.53
N ILE A 59 4.37 0.03 0.27
CA ILE A 59 5.17 -0.52 -0.81
C ILE A 59 6.66 -0.19 -0.60
N THR A 60 6.96 1.06 -0.26
CA THR A 60 8.33 1.56 -0.07
C THR A 60 9.04 0.89 1.10
N SER A 61 8.33 0.72 2.23
CA SER A 61 8.92 0.18 3.46
C SER A 61 8.93 -1.34 3.54
N SER A 62 7.90 -2.02 3.03
CA SER A 62 7.63 -3.43 3.39
C SER A 62 7.56 -4.39 2.21
N LEU A 63 6.94 -4.00 1.09
CA LEU A 63 6.73 -4.95 -0.01
C LEU A 63 7.92 -5.05 -0.97
N ALA A 64 8.59 -3.93 -1.28
CA ALA A 64 9.65 -3.94 -2.29
C ALA A 64 10.65 -2.79 -2.11
N PRO A 65 11.43 -2.77 -1.01
CA PRO A 65 12.40 -1.71 -0.75
C PRO A 65 13.44 -1.61 -1.87
N GLY A 66 13.97 -2.73 -2.38
CA GLY A 66 14.94 -2.71 -3.49
C GLY A 66 14.41 -2.02 -4.75
N TYR A 67 13.12 -2.18 -5.06
CA TYR A 67 12.51 -1.64 -6.29
C TYR A 67 12.03 -0.20 -6.16
N THR A 68 11.65 0.25 -4.97
CA THR A 68 11.00 1.56 -4.78
C THR A 68 11.87 2.54 -4.02
N HIS A 69 12.77 2.03 -3.16
CA HIS A 69 13.76 2.83 -2.46
C HIS A 69 14.87 3.32 -3.38
N PHE A 70 15.46 2.42 -4.17
CA PHE A 70 16.54 2.74 -5.12
C PHE A 70 16.15 2.60 -6.60
N GLY A 71 15.04 1.93 -6.93
CA GLY A 71 14.62 1.75 -8.32
C GLY A 71 15.29 0.53 -8.98
N SER A 72 15.61 0.65 -10.26
CA SER A 72 16.38 -0.36 -11.01
C SER A 72 17.89 -0.09 -11.00
N GLN A 73 18.37 0.68 -10.02
CA GLN A 73 19.78 1.04 -9.90
C GLN A 73 20.58 -0.19 -9.45
N VAL A 74 21.74 -0.38 -10.09
CA VAL A 74 22.72 -1.41 -9.77
C VAL A 74 24.09 -0.77 -9.63
N TYR A 75 24.95 -1.34 -8.80
CA TYR A 75 26.31 -0.85 -8.60
C TYR A 75 27.34 -1.98 -8.68
N CYS A 76 28.56 -1.60 -9.08
CA CYS A 76 29.72 -2.46 -9.15
C CYS A 76 30.47 -2.41 -7.81
N ASN A 77 30.55 -3.55 -7.12
CA ASN A 77 31.28 -3.67 -5.85
C ASN A 77 32.78 -3.97 -6.04
N HIS A 78 33.32 -3.75 -7.25
CA HIS A 78 34.73 -3.94 -7.58
C HIS A 78 35.34 -2.61 -8.02
N THR A 79 36.54 -2.29 -7.54
CA THR A 79 37.26 -1.08 -7.96
C THR A 79 38.68 -1.48 -8.37
N GLU A 80 39.04 -1.26 -9.63
CA GLU A 80 40.41 -1.45 -10.10
C GLU A 80 40.99 -0.09 -10.50
N GLY A 81 42.11 0.31 -9.86
CA GLY A 81 42.81 1.55 -10.21
C GLY A 81 41.99 2.85 -10.04
N GLY A 82 40.94 2.84 -9.21
CA GLY A 82 40.04 3.99 -9.00
C GLY A 82 38.92 4.11 -10.02
N VAL A 83 38.86 3.21 -11.01
CA VAL A 83 37.75 3.11 -11.98
C VAL A 83 36.91 1.88 -11.63
N ARG A 84 35.61 2.08 -11.45
CA ARG A 84 34.65 1.01 -11.16
C ARG A 84 34.07 0.50 -12.47
N ASP A 85 34.80 -0.38 -13.14
CA ASP A 85 34.34 -1.01 -14.39
C ASP A 85 34.10 -2.51 -14.18
N CYS A 86 32.82 -2.89 -14.17
CA CYS A 86 32.37 -4.29 -14.08
C CYS A 86 32.01 -4.87 -15.46
N SER A 87 32.42 -4.25 -16.57
CA SER A 87 32.05 -4.70 -17.93
C SER A 87 32.46 -6.15 -18.24
N PHE A 88 33.57 -6.62 -17.66
CA PHE A 88 34.10 -7.97 -17.87
C PHE A 88 33.71 -8.96 -16.77
N GLU A 89 33.14 -8.48 -15.66
CA GLU A 89 32.81 -9.30 -14.48
C GLU A 89 31.41 -8.96 -13.98
N THR A 90 30.43 -9.39 -14.76
CA THR A 90 28.99 -9.13 -14.54
C THR A 90 28.48 -9.71 -13.23
N ASP A 91 29.17 -10.71 -12.67
CA ASP A 91 28.83 -11.35 -11.40
C ASP A 91 29.06 -10.42 -10.18
N LYS A 92 29.77 -9.30 -10.36
CA LYS A 92 30.02 -8.30 -9.32
C LYS A 92 29.04 -7.12 -9.36
N ILE A 93 27.98 -7.23 -10.16
CA ILE A 93 26.89 -6.25 -10.26
C ILE A 93 25.82 -6.59 -9.23
N PHE A 94 25.67 -5.73 -8.22
CA PHE A 94 24.66 -5.90 -7.18
C PHE A 94 23.55 -4.84 -7.32
N PRO A 95 22.28 -5.19 -7.03
CA PRO A 95 21.24 -4.18 -6.89
C PRO A 95 21.57 -3.24 -5.73
N CYS A 96 21.24 -1.96 -5.89
CA CYS A 96 21.40 -0.99 -4.81
C CYS A 96 20.57 -1.40 -3.59
N ASP A 97 21.22 -1.42 -2.43
CA ASP A 97 20.63 -1.75 -1.14
C ASP A 97 20.96 -0.65 -0.10
N ILE A 98 20.42 -0.79 1.11
CA ILE A 98 20.62 0.19 2.19
C ILE A 98 22.09 0.31 2.63
N TRP A 99 22.94 -0.66 2.28
CA TRP A 99 24.35 -0.69 2.61
C TRP A 99 25.23 -0.15 1.47
N ALA A 100 24.64 0.16 0.32
CA ALA A 100 25.36 0.67 -0.82
C ALA A 100 25.89 2.10 -0.56
N PRO A 101 27.03 2.48 -1.17
CA PRO A 101 27.55 3.84 -1.07
C PRO A 101 26.55 4.85 -1.65
N THR A 102 26.21 5.89 -0.87
CA THR A 102 25.28 6.95 -1.28
C THR A 102 25.79 7.80 -2.44
N GLU A 103 27.09 7.73 -2.75
CA GLU A 103 27.70 8.39 -3.90
C GLU A 103 27.31 7.71 -5.23
N ILE A 104 26.93 6.43 -5.18
CA ILE A 104 26.62 5.62 -6.37
C ILE A 104 25.12 5.35 -6.44
N CYS A 105 24.53 4.92 -5.32
CA CYS A 105 23.11 4.60 -5.23
C CYS A 105 22.35 5.79 -4.66
N THR A 106 21.55 6.43 -5.49
CA THR A 106 20.74 7.59 -5.06
C THR A 106 19.32 7.14 -4.72
N PRO A 107 18.84 7.39 -3.48
CA PRO A 107 17.47 7.03 -3.11
C PRO A 107 16.46 7.89 -3.87
N THR A 108 15.29 7.34 -4.13
CA THR A 108 14.23 8.05 -4.85
C THR A 108 13.66 9.23 -4.04
N VAL A 109 13.10 10.22 -4.73
CA VAL A 109 12.45 11.39 -4.08
C VAL A 109 11.32 10.95 -3.14
N THR A 110 10.58 9.90 -3.51
CA THR A 110 9.49 9.38 -2.67
C THR A 110 10.02 8.79 -1.37
N SER A 111 11.11 8.02 -1.45
CA SER A 111 11.72 7.36 -0.28
C SER A 111 12.39 8.35 0.64
N THR A 112 13.13 9.33 0.08
CA THR A 112 13.72 10.40 0.88
C THR A 112 12.66 11.26 1.59
N LEU A 113 11.51 11.51 0.95
CA LEU A 113 10.40 12.22 1.58
C LEU A 113 9.78 11.39 2.72
N ILE A 114 9.52 10.10 2.49
CA ILE A 114 8.98 9.20 3.50
C ILE A 114 9.94 9.09 4.69
N ASP A 115 11.23 8.85 4.45
CA ASP A 115 12.25 8.71 5.47
C ASP A 115 12.36 10.00 6.31
N ARG A 116 12.33 11.17 5.67
CA ARG A 116 12.30 12.45 6.38
C ARG A 116 11.05 12.62 7.24
N ILE A 117 9.88 12.23 6.76
CA ILE A 117 8.63 12.32 7.54
C ILE A 117 8.68 11.40 8.76
N ILE A 118 9.15 10.16 8.59
CA ILE A 118 9.25 9.19 9.69
C ILE A 118 10.25 9.67 10.73
N LEU A 119 11.44 10.13 10.30
CA LEU A 119 12.50 10.58 11.20
C LEU A 119 12.14 11.88 11.93
N ASN A 120 11.49 12.82 11.23
CA ASN A 120 11.06 14.08 11.84
C ASN A 120 9.81 13.93 12.71
N THR A 121 9.00 12.88 12.50
CA THR A 121 7.77 12.66 13.26
C THR A 121 7.62 11.18 13.63
N PRO A 122 8.30 10.72 14.69
CA PRO A 122 8.36 9.29 15.06
C PRO A 122 6.99 8.70 15.42
N THR A 123 6.04 9.52 15.86
CA THR A 123 4.66 9.10 16.14
C THR A 123 3.96 8.55 14.91
N PHE A 124 4.14 9.16 13.74
CA PHE A 124 3.60 8.63 12.48
C PHE A 124 4.23 7.28 12.15
N GLY A 125 5.54 7.13 12.31
CA GLY A 125 6.25 5.87 12.08
C GLY A 125 5.68 4.71 12.90
N PHE A 126 5.47 4.92 14.21
CA PHE A 126 4.87 3.90 15.07
C PHE A 126 3.45 3.51 14.63
N ILE A 127 2.60 4.50 14.33
CA ILE A 127 1.21 4.24 13.91
C ILE A 127 1.18 3.40 12.63
N PHE A 128 1.98 3.78 11.62
CA PHE A 128 2.03 3.05 10.36
C PHE A 128 2.58 1.63 10.53
N TYR A 129 3.61 1.45 11.37
CA TYR A 129 4.16 0.13 11.67
C TYR A 129 3.12 -0.80 12.31
N TYR A 130 2.43 -0.36 13.36
CA TYR A 130 1.41 -1.18 14.02
C TYR A 130 0.16 -1.40 13.14
N SER A 131 -0.17 -0.46 12.25
CA SER A 131 -1.24 -0.61 11.27
C SER A 131 -1.00 -1.79 10.32
N GLN A 132 0.25 -2.04 9.92
CA GLN A 132 0.59 -3.19 9.07
C GLN A 132 0.34 -4.52 9.78
N TRP A 133 0.70 -4.63 11.06
CA TRP A 133 0.40 -5.81 11.87
C TRP A 133 -1.11 -6.02 12.05
N LEU A 134 -1.85 -4.95 12.29
CA LEU A 134 -3.31 -5.00 12.40
C LEU A 134 -3.95 -5.49 11.08
N PHE A 135 -3.44 -5.02 9.93
CA PHE A 135 -3.88 -5.50 8.63
C PHE A 135 -3.64 -7.01 8.45
N LEU A 136 -2.45 -7.51 8.82
CA LEU A 136 -2.14 -8.93 8.75
C LEU A 136 -3.06 -9.76 9.65
N VAL A 137 -3.28 -9.33 10.89
CA VAL A 137 -4.18 -10.01 11.84
C VAL A 137 -5.61 -10.06 11.32
N THR A 138 -6.14 -8.95 10.79
CA THR A 138 -7.51 -8.91 10.26
C THR A 138 -7.66 -9.77 9.00
N PHE A 139 -6.65 -9.81 8.13
CA PHE A 139 -6.65 -10.68 6.95
C PHE A 139 -6.63 -12.16 7.33
N ILE A 140 -5.77 -12.56 8.26
CA ILE A 140 -5.68 -13.93 8.76
C ILE A 140 -7.00 -14.35 9.43
N LEU A 141 -7.57 -13.50 10.28
CA LEU A 141 -8.88 -13.75 10.91
C LEU A 141 -9.98 -13.89 9.86
N GLY A 142 -10.05 -13.02 8.87
CA GLY A 142 -11.03 -13.11 7.77
C GLY A 142 -10.89 -14.40 6.96
N PHE A 143 -9.65 -14.83 6.69
CA PHE A 143 -9.36 -16.09 6.02
C PHE A 143 -9.82 -17.30 6.84
N PHE A 144 -9.51 -17.34 8.14
CA PHE A 144 -9.99 -18.40 9.03
C PHE A 144 -11.50 -18.40 9.15
N ILE A 145 -12.14 -17.24 9.31
CA ILE A 145 -13.60 -17.13 9.34
C ILE A 145 -14.17 -17.71 8.05
N ASN A 146 -13.67 -17.36 6.87
CA ASN A 146 -14.18 -17.90 5.60
C ASN A 146 -13.94 -19.40 5.44
N LEU A 147 -12.86 -19.97 6.00
CA LEU A 147 -12.64 -21.42 5.99
C LEU A 147 -13.61 -22.18 6.89
N PHE A 148 -13.97 -21.60 8.03
CA PHE A 148 -14.86 -22.24 9.02
C PHE A 148 -16.32 -21.83 8.88
N LYS A 149 -16.63 -20.81 8.08
CA LYS A 149 -18.01 -20.38 7.86
C LYS A 149 -18.70 -21.42 6.97
N PRO A 150 -19.78 -22.07 7.45
CA PRO A 150 -20.59 -22.93 6.59
C PRO A 150 -21.14 -22.09 5.42
N PRO A 151 -21.36 -22.68 4.23
CA PRO A 151 -21.92 -21.96 3.09
C PRO A 151 -23.31 -21.45 3.48
N GLN A 152 -23.40 -20.17 3.86
CA GLN A 152 -24.64 -19.48 4.09
C GLN A 152 -24.95 -18.72 2.81
N ASN A 153 -26.09 -19.07 2.21
CA ASN A 153 -26.56 -18.65 0.89
C ASN A 153 -26.26 -17.16 0.61
N GLU A 154 -25.26 -16.90 -0.22
CA GLU A 154 -24.99 -15.56 -0.78
C GLU A 154 -26.21 -15.01 -1.54
N GLU A 155 -27.14 -15.89 -1.95
CA GLU A 155 -28.44 -15.56 -2.53
C GLU A 155 -29.35 -14.78 -1.57
N GLU A 156 -29.40 -15.08 -0.27
CA GLU A 156 -30.28 -14.36 0.68
C GLU A 156 -29.79 -12.92 0.93
N GLN A 157 -28.48 -12.71 0.93
CA GLN A 157 -27.88 -11.41 1.21
C GLN A 157 -27.89 -10.50 -0.03
N GLY A 158 -27.78 -11.08 -1.24
CA GLY A 158 -28.02 -10.35 -2.49
C GLY A 158 -29.50 -10.02 -2.71
N LEU A 159 -30.42 -10.87 -2.26
CA LEU A 159 -31.87 -10.64 -2.39
C LEU A 159 -32.37 -9.58 -1.40
N LEU A 160 -31.81 -9.50 -0.19
CA LEU A 160 -32.06 -8.38 0.74
C LEU A 160 -31.53 -7.04 0.18
N ASP A 161 -30.33 -7.02 -0.42
CA ASP A 161 -29.77 -5.82 -1.09
C ASP A 161 -30.61 -5.39 -2.32
N TYR A 162 -31.33 -6.31 -2.98
CA TYR A 162 -32.26 -6.00 -4.09
C TYR A 162 -33.62 -5.51 -3.61
N VAL A 163 -34.13 -6.06 -2.50
CA VAL A 163 -35.39 -5.64 -1.87
C VAL A 163 -35.27 -4.24 -1.24
N ASP A 164 -34.07 -3.85 -0.79
CA ASP A 164 -33.79 -2.53 -0.19
C ASP A 164 -33.37 -1.43 -1.21
N ALA A 165 -33.29 -1.74 -2.51
CA ALA A 165 -32.84 -0.82 -3.57
C ALA A 165 -33.94 0.09 -4.13
#